data_AF-A0A9Q8SRN1-F1
#
_entry.id   AF-A0A9Q8SRN1-F1
#
_cell.length_a   1.000
_cell.length_b   1.000
_cell.length_c   1.000
_cell.angle_alpha   90.00
_cell.angle_beta   90.00
_cell.angle_gamma   90.00
#
_symmetry.space_group_name_H-M   'P 1'
#
loop_
_entity.id
_entity.type
_entity.pdbx_description
1 polymer ?
#
loop_
_entity_poly.entity_id
_entity_poly.type
_entity_poly.pdbx_seq_one_letter_code
_entity_poly.pdbx_strand_id
1 'polypeptide(L)'
;MVLLSRHIRSVAPLASRGLCTSSKASFLAARPAFSRASPASSTLPRKLPGQLNSIRTLTTTRQNQVKVLAVLYDGGQHAKDLPGGALPRRLAELSAGMTGRCGARRSIADTSASSRPLPSSTLHPHPSPNFLAMCKLRNSQCGVPGLLGTTENELGIRKWLEDQGHTLVTTSDKEGENSKFDQELVDAEIIITTPFHPGYLTAERLAKAKNLKLAVTAGIGSDHVDLNAANKTNGGVTVAEVTGSNVVSVAEHVVMTILVLIRNFVPAHEQIERGDWDVAAVAKQEYDLEGKTVGTVAIGRIGERVLRRLKAFDCKELLYYDYQPLSAEKEAEIGCRRVEDLEELLAQCDVVTINAPLHEKTRGLFNKDLISKMKKGSYLINTARGAIVVKEDVADALKSGHLAGYGGDVWFPQPAPGDHSLRTAKNPFGGGNAMVPHMSGTSLDAQKRYADGTKAIIDSYLSGREDYKPEDLIVHKGDYATKAYGQREKNLAAPLGGNPRPVGSGRQAKGEWGRPEARGVLPSSSQHAISLPKQQDTELNSASFVLLLPRSHARAILPKTTRLRHVSVIVSRHSHT
;
A
#
# COMPACT_ATOMS: atom_id res chain seq x y z
N MET A 1 62.47 24.94 -14.17
CA MET A 1 63.49 24.49 -13.19
C MET A 1 62.96 23.25 -12.50
N VAL A 2 63.76 22.18 -12.47
CA VAL A 2 63.46 20.85 -11.90
C VAL A 2 64.69 20.41 -11.11
N LEU A 3 64.51 19.79 -9.93
CA LEU A 3 65.47 19.03 -9.07
C LEU A 3 64.81 18.92 -7.66
N LEU A 4 64.83 17.84 -6.86
CA LEU A 4 65.31 16.44 -6.95
C LEU A 4 64.17 15.48 -6.48
N SER A 5 64.05 14.17 -6.75
CA SER A 5 64.85 13.17 -7.49
C SER A 5 65.91 12.32 -6.74
N ARG A 6 65.48 11.28 -5.96
CA ARG A 6 66.15 9.93 -5.83
C ARG A 6 65.34 8.95 -4.93
N HIS A 7 64.73 7.88 -5.49
CA HIS A 7 65.22 6.47 -5.55
C HIS A 7 64.92 5.65 -4.26
N ILE A 8 64.40 4.40 -4.31
CA ILE A 8 64.98 3.19 -4.94
C ILE A 8 63.89 2.17 -5.43
N ARG A 9 64.12 1.60 -6.63
CA ARG A 9 63.78 0.26 -7.22
C ARG A 9 62.57 -0.54 -6.67
N SER A 10 61.56 -0.97 -7.46
CA SER A 10 61.56 -1.88 -8.63
C SER A 10 62.01 -3.33 -8.36
N VAL A 11 61.06 -4.27 -8.15
CA VAL A 11 61.06 -5.64 -8.74
C VAL A 11 59.62 -6.20 -8.87
N ALA A 12 59.26 -6.66 -10.07
CA ALA A 12 58.34 -7.75 -10.38
C ALA A 12 58.72 -8.28 -11.79
N PRO A 13 58.29 -9.48 -12.25
CA PRO A 13 57.55 -10.56 -11.57
C PRO A 13 58.34 -11.89 -11.57
N LEU A 14 57.81 -12.96 -10.95
CA LEU A 14 58.20 -14.33 -11.29
C LEU A 14 57.09 -15.35 -10.98
N ALA A 15 57.00 -16.38 -11.82
CA ALA A 15 55.95 -17.39 -11.80
C ALA A 15 56.46 -18.77 -11.39
N SER A 16 55.62 -19.51 -10.66
CA SER A 16 55.66 -20.97 -10.49
C SER A 16 54.20 -21.44 -10.44
N ARG A 17 53.69 -22.28 -11.36
CA ARG A 17 54.00 -23.70 -11.65
C ARG A 17 53.83 -24.63 -10.44
N GLY A 18 52.61 -25.13 -10.29
CA GLY A 18 52.25 -26.40 -9.66
C GLY A 18 50.90 -26.84 -10.26
N LEU A 19 50.88 -27.58 -11.37
CA LEU A 19 50.84 -29.04 -11.46
C LEU A 19 49.63 -29.72 -10.79
N CYS A 20 48.75 -30.22 -11.67
CA CYS A 20 47.82 -31.34 -11.55
C CYS A 20 47.57 -31.99 -10.17
N THR A 21 46.30 -32.09 -9.80
CA THR A 21 45.61 -33.41 -9.82
C THR A 21 44.16 -33.24 -10.26
N SER A 22 43.71 -34.09 -11.19
CA SER A 22 42.31 -34.17 -11.63
C SER A 22 41.68 -35.45 -11.10
N SER A 23 40.77 -35.34 -10.14
CA SER A 23 40.07 -36.50 -9.57
C SER A 23 38.67 -36.63 -10.17
N LYS A 24 38.57 -37.35 -11.30
CA LYS A 24 37.31 -37.97 -11.73
C LYS A 24 37.05 -39.16 -10.82
N ALA A 25 35.92 -39.17 -10.12
CA ALA A 25 35.41 -40.35 -9.42
C ALA A 25 34.00 -40.67 -9.93
N SER A 26 33.91 -41.70 -10.77
CA SER A 26 32.64 -42.33 -11.12
C SER A 26 32.28 -43.34 -10.03
N PHE A 27 31.03 -43.36 -9.57
CA PHE A 27 30.47 -44.50 -8.84
C PHE A 27 29.09 -44.86 -9.39
N LEU A 28 28.94 -46.14 -9.71
CA LEU A 28 27.70 -46.77 -10.18
C LEU A 28 26.90 -47.35 -9.00
N ALA A 29 25.59 -47.53 -9.22
CA ALA A 29 24.66 -48.41 -8.50
C ALA A 29 24.47 -48.15 -6.98
N ALA A 30 23.25 -48.04 -6.45
CA ALA A 30 22.17 -49.00 -6.61
C ALA A 30 20.77 -48.40 -6.38
N ARG A 31 19.76 -48.96 -7.05
CA ARG A 31 18.33 -48.79 -6.75
C ARG A 31 17.78 -50.14 -6.28
N PRO A 32 17.02 -50.23 -5.18
CA PRO A 32 16.18 -51.39 -4.91
C PRO A 32 14.83 -51.22 -5.62
N ALA A 33 14.53 -52.10 -6.57
CA ALA A 33 13.16 -52.31 -7.04
C ALA A 33 12.53 -53.45 -6.24
N PHE A 34 11.33 -53.25 -5.71
CA PHE A 34 10.54 -54.34 -5.11
C PHE A 34 9.45 -54.78 -6.09
N SER A 35 9.60 -55.99 -6.64
CA SER A 35 8.60 -56.64 -7.48
C SER A 35 7.68 -57.55 -6.66
N ARG A 36 6.41 -57.62 -7.06
CA ARG A 36 5.42 -58.60 -6.56
C ARG A 36 5.89 -60.04 -6.81
N ALA A 37 5.63 -60.92 -5.84
CA ALA A 37 5.23 -62.30 -6.09
C ALA A 37 4.41 -62.86 -4.90
N SER A 38 3.36 -63.61 -5.21
CA SER A 38 2.66 -64.56 -4.31
C SER A 38 2.50 -65.87 -5.10
N PRO A 39 2.39 -67.04 -4.46
CA PRO A 39 1.03 -67.56 -4.22
C PRO A 39 0.84 -68.52 -3.02
N ALA A 40 -0.44 -68.74 -2.65
CA ALA A 40 -1.01 -69.89 -1.91
C ALA A 40 -0.57 -70.12 -0.43
N SER A 41 -1.36 -70.76 0.46
CA SER A 41 -2.65 -71.47 0.34
C SER A 41 -3.55 -71.36 1.60
N SER A 42 -4.87 -71.57 1.44
CA SER A 42 -5.87 -72.13 2.40
C SER A 42 -5.72 -71.87 3.93
N THR A 43 -6.70 -71.31 4.65
CA THR A 43 -8.00 -71.96 4.99
C THR A 43 -9.04 -70.96 5.56
N LEU A 44 -10.33 -71.34 5.52
CA LEU A 44 -11.48 -70.67 6.18
C LEU A 44 -11.74 -71.33 7.56
N PRO A 45 -12.30 -70.62 8.57
CA PRO A 45 -13.77 -70.65 8.73
C PRO A 45 -14.48 -69.43 9.37
N ARG A 46 -15.80 -69.38 9.11
CA ARG A 46 -16.92 -68.78 9.87
C ARG A 46 -17.03 -67.25 10.13
N LYS A 47 -18.18 -66.71 9.70
CA LYS A 47 -18.78 -65.44 10.14
C LYS A 47 -19.52 -65.59 11.48
N LEU A 48 -19.50 -64.53 12.29
CA LEU A 48 -20.64 -64.04 13.10
C LEU A 48 -20.58 -62.48 13.12
N PRO A 49 -21.71 -61.76 13.29
CA PRO A 49 -21.78 -60.34 12.97
C PRO A 49 -21.43 -59.40 14.15
N GLY A 50 -20.76 -58.30 13.86
CA GLY A 50 -20.53 -57.19 14.77
C GLY A 50 -20.65 -55.85 14.05
N GLN A 51 -21.39 -54.91 14.61
CA GLN A 51 -21.61 -53.58 14.04
C GLN A 51 -20.30 -52.79 13.96
N LEU A 52 -20.05 -52.12 12.84
CA LEU A 52 -19.07 -51.05 12.75
C LEU A 52 -19.76 -49.80 12.19
N ASN A 53 -19.92 -48.80 13.06
CA ASN A 53 -20.50 -47.52 12.72
C ASN A 53 -19.64 -46.80 11.68
N SER A 54 -20.26 -46.37 10.57
CA SER A 54 -19.61 -45.43 9.66
C SER A 54 -19.46 -44.09 10.38
N ILE A 55 -18.23 -43.70 10.71
CA ILE A 55 -17.94 -42.34 11.15
C ILE A 55 -18.13 -41.43 9.93
N ARG A 56 -19.33 -40.85 9.79
CA ARG A 56 -19.54 -39.71 8.89
C ARG A 56 -18.86 -38.49 9.52
N THR A 57 -17.82 -38.00 8.87
CA THR A 57 -17.24 -36.69 9.18
C THR A 57 -18.30 -35.63 8.87
N LEU A 58 -19.01 -35.17 9.91
CA LEU A 58 -19.97 -34.07 9.80
C LEU A 58 -19.19 -32.76 9.66
N THR A 59 -18.89 -32.36 8.43
CA THR A 59 -18.66 -30.96 8.11
C THR A 59 -19.99 -30.22 8.27
N THR A 60 -20.17 -29.57 9.42
CA THR A 60 -21.35 -28.75 9.71
C THR A 60 -21.29 -27.47 8.89
N THR A 61 -21.68 -27.54 7.61
CA THR A 61 -21.90 -26.36 6.77
C THR A 61 -22.90 -25.45 7.48
N ARG A 62 -22.52 -24.19 7.75
CA ARG A 62 -23.44 -23.18 8.27
C ARG A 62 -24.61 -23.04 7.29
N GLN A 63 -25.79 -23.50 7.67
CA GLN A 63 -27.00 -23.41 6.83
C GLN A 63 -27.66 -22.01 6.83
N ASN A 64 -27.06 -21.02 7.50
CA ASN A 64 -27.57 -19.65 7.49
C ASN A 64 -27.04 -18.88 6.28
N GLN A 65 -27.96 -18.24 5.58
CA GLN A 65 -27.67 -17.24 4.55
C GLN A 65 -26.95 -16.04 5.16
N VAL A 66 -25.69 -15.84 4.77
CA VAL A 66 -24.85 -14.72 5.21
C VAL A 66 -25.10 -13.51 4.30
N LYS A 67 -25.28 -12.32 4.91
CA LYS A 67 -25.30 -11.03 4.20
C LYS A 67 -23.90 -10.44 4.17
N VAL A 68 -23.39 -10.23 2.96
CA VAL A 68 -22.12 -9.56 2.68
C VAL A 68 -22.41 -8.16 2.14
N LEU A 69 -21.84 -7.13 2.77
CA LEU A 69 -21.92 -5.73 2.31
C LEU A 69 -20.53 -5.27 1.86
N ALA A 70 -20.39 -4.83 0.62
CA ALA A 70 -19.14 -4.32 0.07
C ALA A 70 -19.21 -2.81 -0.22
N VAL A 71 -18.31 -2.05 0.39
CA VAL A 71 -18.06 -0.63 0.09
C VAL A 71 -16.85 -0.54 -0.84
N LEU A 72 -17.11 -0.24 -2.11
CA LEU A 72 -16.15 -0.17 -3.21
C LEU A 72 -16.27 1.19 -3.92
N TYR A 73 -15.28 1.57 -4.73
CA TYR A 73 -15.38 2.79 -5.53
C TYR A 73 -16.23 2.58 -6.78
N ASP A 74 -16.87 3.65 -7.26
CA ASP A 74 -17.57 3.67 -8.54
C ASP A 74 -16.53 3.59 -9.68
N GLY A 75 -16.70 2.64 -10.60
CA GLY A 75 -15.84 2.49 -11.78
C GLY A 75 -16.33 3.27 -13.00
N GLY A 76 -17.58 3.71 -13.00
CA GLY A 76 -18.25 4.40 -14.10
C GLY A 76 -18.05 3.74 -15.46
N GLN A 77 -17.52 4.52 -16.41
CA GLN A 77 -17.21 3.99 -17.74
C GLN A 77 -15.96 3.09 -17.73
N HIS A 78 -14.98 3.37 -16.87
CA HIS A 78 -13.71 2.64 -16.84
C HIS A 78 -13.87 1.17 -16.44
N ALA A 79 -14.84 0.84 -15.57
CA ALA A 79 -15.15 -0.56 -15.25
C ALA A 79 -15.81 -1.32 -16.41
N LYS A 80 -16.54 -0.64 -17.30
CA LYS A 80 -17.12 -1.24 -18.51
C LYS A 80 -16.05 -1.48 -19.58
N ASP A 81 -15.07 -0.59 -19.67
CA ASP A 81 -13.93 -0.71 -20.56
C ASP A 81 -12.97 -1.83 -20.11
N LEU A 82 -12.90 -2.09 -18.79
CA LEU A 82 -12.08 -3.13 -18.14
C LEU A 82 -12.92 -4.09 -17.26
N PRO A 83 -13.76 -4.96 -17.87
CA PRO A 83 -14.70 -5.80 -17.13
C PRO A 83 -13.98 -6.88 -16.28
N GLY A 84 -14.39 -7.00 -15.03
CA GLY A 84 -13.89 -7.93 -14.03
C GLY A 84 -14.49 -9.34 -14.14
N GLY A 85 -14.27 -9.99 -15.28
CA GLY A 85 -14.74 -11.35 -15.51
C GLY A 85 -13.90 -12.09 -16.55
N ALA A 86 -14.03 -13.42 -16.59
CA ALA A 86 -13.44 -14.21 -17.68
C ALA A 86 -14.03 -13.73 -19.03
N LEU A 87 -13.16 -13.51 -20.02
CA LEU A 87 -13.55 -12.89 -21.30
C LEU A 87 -14.80 -13.55 -21.92
N PRO A 88 -15.69 -12.76 -22.56
CA PRO A 88 -16.78 -13.31 -23.35
C PRO A 88 -16.28 -14.32 -24.39
N ARG A 89 -17.00 -15.44 -24.56
CA ARG A 89 -16.61 -16.59 -25.41
C ARG A 89 -16.31 -16.28 -26.89
N ARG A 90 -16.57 -15.06 -27.38
CA ARG A 90 -16.38 -14.65 -28.79
C ARG A 90 -14.95 -14.70 -29.32
N LEU A 91 -13.93 -14.90 -28.47
CA LEU A 91 -12.55 -15.17 -28.91
C LEU A 91 -12.20 -16.67 -28.99
N ALA A 92 -13.06 -17.57 -28.52
CA ALA A 92 -12.81 -19.01 -28.56
C ALA A 92 -13.14 -19.65 -29.92
N GLU A 93 -14.03 -19.06 -30.73
CA GLU A 93 -14.48 -19.64 -32.01
C GLU A 93 -13.44 -19.53 -33.13
N LEU A 94 -12.42 -18.66 -32.98
CA LEU A 94 -11.33 -18.51 -33.94
C LEU A 94 -10.25 -19.61 -33.87
N SER A 95 -10.26 -20.48 -32.85
CA SER A 95 -9.32 -21.61 -32.75
C SER A 95 -9.88 -22.94 -33.28
N ALA A 96 -11.19 -23.03 -33.53
CA ALA A 96 -11.85 -24.24 -34.01
C ALA A 96 -11.80 -24.44 -35.55
N GLY A 97 -11.22 -23.49 -36.29
CA GLY A 97 -11.25 -23.43 -37.76
C GLY A 97 -10.15 -24.18 -38.52
N MET A 98 -9.28 -24.96 -37.85
CA MET A 98 -8.15 -25.65 -38.50
C MET A 98 -8.12 -27.17 -38.24
N THR A 99 -9.10 -27.88 -38.77
CA THR A 99 -9.07 -29.35 -38.95
C THR A 99 -9.23 -29.75 -40.43
N GLY A 100 -8.45 -29.08 -41.29
CA GLY A 100 -8.34 -29.38 -42.72
C GLY A 100 -7.36 -30.53 -43.00
N ARG A 101 -7.88 -31.63 -43.57
CA ARG A 101 -7.17 -32.87 -43.89
C ARG A 101 -5.85 -32.65 -44.65
N CYS A 102 -4.78 -33.32 -44.22
CA CYS A 102 -3.59 -33.53 -45.05
C CYS A 102 -3.51 -35.00 -45.48
N GLY A 103 -3.78 -35.27 -46.76
CA GLY A 103 -3.70 -36.61 -47.37
C GLY A 103 -2.38 -36.82 -48.13
N ALA A 104 -1.88 -38.05 -48.13
CA ALA A 104 -0.54 -38.39 -48.61
C ALA A 104 -0.31 -38.21 -50.12
N ARG A 105 0.95 -37.94 -50.50
CA ARG A 105 1.62 -38.51 -51.70
C ARG A 105 3.15 -38.48 -51.54
N ARG A 106 3.85 -39.31 -52.32
CA ARG A 106 5.27 -39.70 -52.13
C ARG A 106 6.21 -39.08 -53.18
N SER A 107 7.47 -38.88 -52.75
CA SER A 107 8.75 -39.20 -53.42
C SER A 107 9.19 -38.55 -54.74
N ILE A 108 10.54 -38.57 -54.91
CA ILE A 108 11.40 -38.29 -56.09
C ILE A 108 11.90 -36.83 -56.12
N ALA A 109 13.17 -36.49 -56.36
CA ALA A 109 14.52 -37.02 -56.10
C ALA A 109 15.52 -36.07 -56.81
N ASP A 110 16.72 -35.89 -56.21
CA ASP A 110 18.03 -35.64 -56.83
C ASP A 110 18.53 -34.32 -57.48
N THR A 111 19.85 -34.17 -57.31
CA THR A 111 20.89 -33.40 -58.06
C THR A 111 21.15 -31.89 -57.82
N SER A 112 22.13 -31.63 -56.93
CA SER A 112 23.41 -30.89 -57.12
C SER A 112 23.53 -29.59 -57.96
N ALA A 113 24.14 -28.52 -57.37
CA ALA A 113 25.53 -28.06 -57.67
C ALA A 113 25.87 -26.57 -57.34
N SER A 114 27.11 -26.34 -56.87
CA SER A 114 27.99 -25.14 -57.01
C SER A 114 27.51 -23.69 -56.75
N SER A 115 27.78 -23.20 -55.53
CA SER A 115 28.63 -22.03 -55.17
C SER A 115 28.64 -20.68 -55.94
N ARG A 116 28.28 -19.62 -55.16
CA ARG A 116 28.68 -18.18 -55.21
C ARG A 116 28.15 -17.28 -56.34
N PRO A 117 27.56 -16.13 -55.97
CA PRO A 117 28.33 -14.87 -55.96
C PRO A 117 28.13 -13.99 -54.71
N LEU A 118 28.94 -12.92 -54.59
CA LEU A 118 28.67 -11.70 -53.79
C LEU A 118 28.20 -10.61 -54.77
N PRO A 119 27.23 -9.73 -54.42
CA PRO A 119 27.61 -8.49 -53.71
C PRO A 119 26.53 -7.83 -52.79
N SER A 120 26.99 -6.79 -52.07
CA SER A 120 26.27 -5.57 -51.63
C SER A 120 24.95 -5.60 -50.82
N SER A 121 24.98 -4.83 -49.72
CA SER A 121 23.85 -4.12 -49.08
C SER A 121 22.58 -4.92 -48.71
N THR A 122 22.56 -5.48 -47.51
CA THR A 122 21.31 -5.91 -46.86
C THR A 122 20.60 -4.76 -46.16
N LEU A 123 19.43 -4.37 -46.66
CA LEU A 123 18.40 -3.72 -45.84
C LEU A 123 18.01 -4.64 -44.67
N HIS A 124 17.62 -4.06 -43.54
CA HIS A 124 17.02 -4.82 -42.44
C HIS A 124 15.69 -5.47 -42.90
N PRO A 125 15.45 -6.76 -42.61
CA PRO A 125 14.21 -7.42 -42.99
C PRO A 125 13.04 -6.97 -42.11
N HIS A 126 11.89 -6.71 -42.72
CA HIS A 126 10.63 -6.59 -42.00
C HIS A 126 10.34 -7.87 -41.18
N PRO A 127 9.77 -7.76 -39.96
CA PRO A 127 9.50 -8.91 -39.14
C PRO A 127 8.48 -9.85 -39.79
N SER A 128 8.80 -11.15 -39.81
CA SER A 128 7.93 -12.16 -40.42
C SER A 128 6.57 -12.27 -39.71
N PRO A 129 5.52 -12.79 -40.38
CA PRO A 129 4.18 -12.96 -39.79
C PRO A 129 4.16 -13.76 -38.47
N ASN A 130 5.14 -14.65 -38.27
CA ASN A 130 5.28 -15.44 -37.05
C ASN A 130 5.67 -14.61 -35.82
N PHE A 131 6.31 -13.45 -35.98
CA PHE A 131 6.61 -12.57 -34.85
C PHE A 131 5.34 -11.85 -34.35
N LEU A 132 4.48 -11.38 -35.27
CA LEU A 132 3.14 -10.88 -34.91
C LEU A 132 2.26 -11.99 -34.31
N ALA A 133 2.35 -13.22 -34.81
CA ALA A 133 1.64 -14.36 -34.23
C ALA A 133 2.10 -14.65 -32.79
N MET A 134 3.40 -14.60 -32.49
CA MET A 134 3.93 -14.75 -31.13
C MET A 134 3.51 -13.60 -30.19
N CYS A 135 3.39 -12.36 -30.68
CA CYS A 135 2.83 -11.25 -29.89
C CYS A 135 1.34 -11.45 -29.62
N LYS A 136 0.55 -11.88 -30.63
CA LYS A 136 -0.89 -12.18 -30.46
C LYS A 136 -1.13 -13.37 -29.52
N LEU A 137 -0.30 -14.41 -29.57
CA LEU A 137 -0.38 -15.55 -28.65
C LEU A 137 0.03 -15.17 -27.21
N ARG A 138 1.00 -14.26 -27.01
CA ARG A 138 1.29 -13.72 -25.67
C ARG A 138 0.13 -12.90 -25.10
N ASN A 139 -0.57 -12.11 -25.93
CA ASN A 139 -1.79 -11.42 -25.49
C ASN A 139 -2.94 -12.38 -25.12
N SER A 140 -2.95 -13.62 -25.61
CA SER A 140 -3.98 -14.61 -25.21
C SER A 140 -3.81 -15.19 -23.81
N GLN A 141 -2.64 -15.01 -23.17
CA GLN A 141 -2.42 -15.28 -21.74
C GLN A 141 -2.41 -14.00 -20.89
N CYS A 142 -2.32 -12.83 -21.51
CA CYS A 142 -2.34 -11.52 -20.87
C CYS A 142 -3.63 -10.79 -21.26
N GLY A 143 -4.78 -11.31 -20.81
CA GLY A 143 -6.02 -10.55 -20.84
C GLY A 143 -5.85 -9.31 -19.98
N VAL A 144 -6.30 -8.14 -20.47
CA VAL A 144 -6.21 -6.89 -19.72
C VAL A 144 -6.89 -7.08 -18.37
N PRO A 145 -6.20 -6.91 -17.22
CA PRO A 145 -6.80 -7.26 -15.95
C PRO A 145 -7.98 -6.32 -15.66
N GLY A 146 -9.13 -6.90 -15.34
CA GLY A 146 -10.34 -6.13 -15.06
C GLY A 146 -10.20 -5.24 -13.82
N LEU A 147 -10.99 -4.17 -13.78
CA LEU A 147 -11.01 -3.18 -12.70
C LEU A 147 -11.82 -3.72 -11.49
N LEU A 148 -11.32 -4.81 -10.89
CA LEU A 148 -12.03 -5.64 -9.90
C LEU A 148 -12.49 -4.89 -8.64
N GLY A 149 -11.80 -3.83 -8.23
CA GLY A 149 -12.08 -3.04 -7.02
C GLY A 149 -13.32 -2.15 -7.07
N THR A 150 -14.16 -2.27 -8.10
CA THR A 150 -15.28 -1.36 -8.38
C THR A 150 -16.63 -1.95 -8.03
N THR A 151 -17.64 -1.09 -7.91
CA THR A 151 -19.04 -1.47 -7.69
C THR A 151 -19.64 -2.37 -8.78
N GLU A 152 -19.12 -2.32 -10.00
CA GLU A 152 -19.63 -3.06 -11.15
C GLU A 152 -18.98 -4.44 -11.30
N ASN A 153 -17.74 -4.58 -10.84
CA ASN A 153 -16.96 -5.81 -10.96
C ASN A 153 -16.88 -6.60 -9.64
N GLU A 154 -17.20 -5.96 -8.51
CA GLU A 154 -17.50 -6.60 -7.21
C GLU A 154 -16.46 -7.64 -6.77
N LEU A 155 -15.17 -7.34 -6.95
CA LEU A 155 -14.03 -8.24 -6.68
C LEU A 155 -14.09 -9.60 -7.42
N GLY A 156 -15.00 -9.77 -8.38
CA GLY A 156 -15.31 -11.05 -9.02
C GLY A 156 -16.02 -12.06 -8.09
N ILE A 157 -16.60 -11.64 -6.96
CA ILE A 157 -17.13 -12.56 -5.94
C ILE A 157 -18.65 -12.77 -5.95
N ARG A 158 -19.46 -11.94 -6.63
CA ARG A 158 -20.94 -12.06 -6.62
C ARG A 158 -21.44 -13.47 -6.90
N LYS A 159 -21.13 -14.02 -8.08
CA LYS A 159 -21.58 -15.36 -8.47
C LYS A 159 -21.12 -16.44 -7.47
N TRP A 160 -19.91 -16.32 -6.93
CA TRP A 160 -19.38 -17.29 -5.96
C TRP A 160 -20.12 -17.24 -4.61
N LEU A 161 -20.59 -16.07 -4.18
CA LEU A 161 -21.45 -15.94 -2.99
C LEU A 161 -22.87 -16.45 -3.27
N GLU A 162 -23.46 -16.05 -4.39
CA GLU A 162 -24.83 -16.41 -4.77
C GLU A 162 -24.99 -17.93 -5.04
N ASP A 163 -24.01 -18.58 -5.67
CA ASP A 163 -23.98 -20.03 -5.88
C ASP A 163 -23.93 -20.83 -4.55
N GLN A 164 -23.54 -20.18 -3.45
CA GLN A 164 -23.55 -20.74 -2.08
C GLN A 164 -24.79 -20.32 -1.26
N GLY A 165 -25.71 -19.55 -1.85
CA GLY A 165 -26.92 -19.06 -1.19
C GLY A 165 -26.72 -17.83 -0.30
N HIS A 166 -25.58 -17.15 -0.38
CA HIS A 166 -25.31 -15.89 0.33
C HIS A 166 -25.73 -14.68 -0.50
N THR A 167 -25.94 -13.53 0.15
CA THR A 167 -26.28 -12.28 -0.54
C THR A 167 -25.10 -11.31 -0.55
N LEU A 168 -24.90 -10.63 -1.68
CA LEU A 168 -23.96 -9.53 -1.81
C LEU A 168 -24.72 -8.23 -2.10
N VAL A 169 -24.60 -7.25 -1.21
CA VAL A 169 -24.95 -5.86 -1.46
C VAL A 169 -23.66 -5.09 -1.72
N THR A 170 -23.60 -4.31 -2.79
CA THR A 170 -22.46 -3.43 -3.08
C THR A 170 -22.91 -1.98 -3.21
N THR A 171 -22.06 -1.05 -2.76
CA THR A 171 -22.30 0.39 -2.78
C THR A 171 -21.00 1.19 -2.86
N SER A 172 -21.05 2.34 -3.52
CA SER A 172 -20.08 3.44 -3.40
C SER A 172 -20.61 4.59 -2.53
N ASP A 173 -21.92 4.64 -2.29
CA ASP A 173 -22.54 5.56 -1.34
C ASP A 173 -22.25 5.13 0.10
N LYS A 174 -21.49 5.98 0.82
CA LYS A 174 -20.90 5.69 2.14
C LYS A 174 -20.86 6.89 3.12
N GLU A 175 -21.36 8.05 2.70
CA GLU A 175 -21.26 9.31 3.46
C GLU A 175 -22.64 9.94 3.69
N GLY A 176 -22.83 10.56 4.87
CA GLY A 176 -24.11 11.14 5.28
C GLY A 176 -25.04 10.17 6.00
N GLU A 177 -25.96 10.71 6.81
CA GLU A 177 -26.76 9.96 7.79
C GLU A 177 -27.67 8.87 7.20
N ASN A 178 -28.02 9.02 5.91
CA ASN A 178 -28.89 8.11 5.17
C ASN A 178 -28.15 7.34 4.05
N SER A 179 -26.81 7.27 4.09
CA SER A 179 -26.05 6.55 3.06
C SER A 179 -26.49 5.08 2.95
N LYS A 180 -26.45 4.50 1.76
CA LYS A 180 -26.73 3.07 1.55
C LYS A 180 -25.82 2.18 2.43
N PHE A 181 -24.59 2.60 2.71
CA PHE A 181 -23.74 1.93 3.69
C PHE A 181 -24.35 1.90 5.11
N ASP A 182 -24.84 3.03 5.62
CA ASP A 182 -25.49 3.11 6.94
C ASP A 182 -26.82 2.35 7.02
N GLN A 183 -27.56 2.27 5.91
CA GLN A 183 -28.78 1.47 5.82
C GLN A 183 -28.49 -0.03 5.86
N GLU A 184 -27.48 -0.49 5.13
CA GLU A 184 -27.20 -1.92 4.90
C GLU A 184 -26.30 -2.55 5.96
N LEU A 185 -25.56 -1.76 6.76
CA LEU A 185 -24.63 -2.28 7.77
C LEU A 185 -25.30 -2.86 9.01
N VAL A 186 -26.58 -2.56 9.25
CA VAL A 186 -27.27 -2.89 10.51
C VAL A 186 -27.43 -4.38 10.74
N ASP A 187 -27.60 -5.14 9.65
CA ASP A 187 -27.85 -6.58 9.58
C ASP A 187 -26.76 -7.34 8.79
N ALA A 188 -25.76 -6.66 8.23
CA ALA A 188 -24.62 -7.28 7.58
C ALA A 188 -23.77 -8.11 8.57
N GLU A 189 -23.43 -9.35 8.19
CA GLU A 189 -22.57 -10.24 8.99
C GLU A 189 -21.09 -10.15 8.56
N ILE A 190 -20.86 -9.89 7.26
CA ILE A 190 -19.55 -9.55 6.70
C ILE A 190 -19.61 -8.15 6.06
N ILE A 191 -18.68 -7.28 6.40
CA ILE A 191 -18.48 -5.99 5.74
C ILE A 191 -17.11 -5.99 5.04
N ILE A 192 -17.10 -5.79 3.73
CA ILE A 192 -15.90 -5.57 2.92
C ILE A 192 -15.75 -4.05 2.70
N THR A 193 -14.56 -3.52 2.89
CA THR A 193 -14.21 -2.12 2.63
C THR A 193 -12.89 -2.06 1.86
N THR A 194 -12.60 -0.97 1.16
CA THR A 194 -11.31 -0.79 0.48
C THR A 194 -10.65 0.54 0.86
N PRO A 195 -9.31 0.60 1.12
CA PRO A 195 -8.65 1.82 1.59
C PRO A 195 -8.72 3.00 0.62
N PHE A 196 -8.99 2.74 -0.66
CA PHE A 196 -9.08 3.75 -1.72
C PHE A 196 -10.37 4.58 -1.62
N HIS A 197 -11.46 3.94 -1.16
CA HIS A 197 -12.77 4.56 -0.91
C HIS A 197 -13.36 4.00 0.39
N PRO A 198 -12.80 4.37 1.55
CA PRO A 198 -13.02 3.65 2.81
C PRO A 198 -14.41 3.91 3.39
N GLY A 199 -15.22 2.87 3.54
CA GLY A 199 -16.40 2.89 4.41
C GLY A 199 -15.95 2.95 5.87
N TYR A 200 -15.92 4.15 6.45
CA TYR A 200 -15.42 4.36 7.80
C TYR A 200 -16.31 3.65 8.84
N LEU A 201 -15.81 2.58 9.47
CA LEU A 201 -16.48 1.84 10.53
C LEU A 201 -16.14 2.49 11.88
N THR A 202 -16.79 3.63 12.15
CA THR A 202 -16.71 4.33 13.44
C THR A 202 -17.33 3.50 14.56
N ALA A 203 -17.02 3.83 15.82
CA ALA A 203 -17.67 3.21 16.99
C ALA A 203 -19.21 3.27 16.92
N GLU A 204 -19.78 4.36 16.39
CA GLU A 204 -21.22 4.56 16.21
C GLU A 204 -21.82 3.61 15.17
N ARG A 205 -21.14 3.43 14.02
CA ARG A 205 -21.54 2.47 12.98
C ARG A 205 -21.39 1.03 13.45
N LEU A 206 -20.29 0.71 14.15
CA LEU A 206 -20.07 -0.60 14.78
C LEU A 206 -21.12 -0.91 15.84
N ALA A 207 -21.59 0.07 16.60
CA ALA A 207 -22.68 -0.09 17.56
C ALA A 207 -24.05 -0.36 16.90
N LYS A 208 -24.25 0.10 15.65
CA LYS A 208 -25.45 -0.18 14.84
C LYS A 208 -25.40 -1.55 14.15
N ALA A 209 -24.21 -2.03 13.76
CA ALA A 209 -24.01 -3.29 13.02
C ALA A 209 -24.19 -4.55 13.90
N LYS A 210 -25.44 -4.95 14.17
CA LYS A 210 -25.78 -5.98 15.16
C LYS A 210 -25.31 -7.39 14.79
N ASN A 211 -25.23 -7.68 13.50
CA ASN A 211 -24.85 -9.00 12.99
C ASN A 211 -23.35 -9.12 12.67
N LEU A 212 -22.59 -8.02 12.63
CA LEU A 212 -21.22 -8.00 12.14
C LEU A 212 -20.31 -8.96 12.92
N LYS A 213 -19.60 -9.84 12.20
CA LYS A 213 -18.60 -10.77 12.73
C LYS A 213 -17.23 -10.63 12.06
N LEU A 214 -17.20 -10.24 10.79
CA LEU A 214 -15.99 -10.10 10.00
C LEU A 214 -16.00 -8.77 9.23
N ALA A 215 -14.98 -7.94 9.43
CA ALA A 215 -14.65 -6.81 8.57
C ALA A 215 -13.41 -7.15 7.75
N VAL A 216 -13.50 -7.07 6.42
CA VAL A 216 -12.40 -7.37 5.50
C VAL A 216 -11.97 -6.11 4.75
N THR A 217 -10.70 -5.78 4.84
CA THR A 217 -10.07 -4.74 4.02
C THR A 217 -9.57 -5.36 2.72
N ALA A 218 -10.23 -5.05 1.60
CA ALA A 218 -9.79 -5.33 0.24
C ALA A 218 -8.64 -4.39 -0.13
N GLY A 219 -7.45 -4.71 0.38
CA GLY A 219 -6.24 -3.88 0.35
C GLY A 219 -5.37 -4.16 1.57
N ILE A 220 -4.66 -3.13 2.05
CA ILE A 220 -3.78 -3.15 3.23
C ILE A 220 -3.98 -1.87 4.05
N GLY A 221 -3.97 -2.01 5.37
CA GLY A 221 -4.20 -1.00 6.40
C GLY A 221 -5.69 -0.79 6.71
N SER A 222 -6.12 -1.26 7.87
CA SER A 222 -7.51 -1.26 8.34
C SER A 222 -7.85 -0.13 9.33
N ASP A 223 -7.13 0.99 9.27
CA ASP A 223 -7.27 2.17 10.14
C ASP A 223 -8.54 3.02 9.92
N HIS A 224 -9.31 2.74 8.87
CA HIS A 224 -10.68 3.26 8.69
C HIS A 224 -11.72 2.51 9.53
N VAL A 225 -11.33 1.46 10.24
CA VAL A 225 -12.13 0.78 11.27
C VAL A 225 -11.65 1.26 12.64
N ASP A 226 -12.57 1.62 13.54
CA ASP A 226 -12.24 1.77 14.96
C ASP A 226 -11.95 0.39 15.57
N LEU A 227 -10.67 0.01 15.54
CA LEU A 227 -10.19 -1.29 16.03
C LEU A 227 -10.45 -1.50 17.53
N ASN A 228 -10.47 -0.42 18.32
CA ASN A 228 -10.75 -0.47 19.75
C ASN A 228 -12.25 -0.71 20.03
N ALA A 229 -13.13 -0.16 19.19
CA ALA A 229 -14.55 -0.49 19.20
C ALA A 229 -14.83 -1.89 18.64
N ALA A 230 -14.17 -2.28 17.54
CA ALA A 230 -14.32 -3.61 16.92
C ALA A 230 -14.04 -4.76 17.91
N ASN A 231 -13.02 -4.61 18.76
CA ASN A 231 -12.70 -5.56 19.84
C ASN A 231 -13.83 -5.72 20.88
N LYS A 232 -14.69 -4.71 21.06
CA LYS A 232 -15.81 -4.71 22.01
C LYS A 232 -17.14 -5.09 21.36
N THR A 233 -17.27 -4.86 20.06
CA THR A 233 -18.48 -5.13 19.29
C THR A 233 -18.73 -6.63 19.10
N ASN A 234 -19.95 -7.08 19.37
CA ASN A 234 -20.47 -8.42 19.05
C ASN A 234 -19.64 -9.63 19.55
N GLY A 235 -18.85 -9.43 20.61
CA GLY A 235 -17.93 -10.43 21.18
C GLY A 235 -16.49 -10.37 20.65
N GLY A 236 -16.13 -9.32 19.92
CA GLY A 236 -14.86 -9.16 19.23
C GLY A 236 -15.00 -9.46 17.74
N VAL A 237 -15.32 -8.43 16.94
CA VAL A 237 -15.33 -8.52 15.48
C VAL A 237 -13.93 -8.86 14.99
N THR A 238 -13.81 -9.82 14.06
CA THR A 238 -12.54 -10.06 13.37
C THR A 238 -12.34 -8.99 12.32
N VAL A 239 -11.22 -8.27 12.36
CA VAL A 239 -10.79 -7.36 11.30
C VAL A 239 -9.57 -7.96 10.63
N ALA A 240 -9.68 -8.21 9.33
CA ALA A 240 -8.64 -8.82 8.51
C ALA A 240 -8.38 -8.01 7.24
N GLU A 241 -7.16 -8.10 6.71
CA GLU A 241 -6.74 -7.45 5.47
C GLU A 241 -5.86 -8.38 4.65
N VAL A 242 -5.69 -8.10 3.35
CA VAL A 242 -4.95 -9.01 2.47
C VAL A 242 -3.46 -8.67 2.52
N THR A 243 -2.78 -9.16 3.55
CA THR A 243 -1.41 -8.78 3.84
C THR A 243 -0.46 -9.20 2.73
N GLY A 244 0.35 -8.25 2.25
CA GLY A 244 1.28 -8.45 1.14
C GLY A 244 0.69 -8.28 -0.27
N SER A 245 -0.64 -8.15 -0.41
CA SER A 245 -1.30 -8.03 -1.73
C SER A 245 -0.78 -6.88 -2.61
N ASN A 246 -0.49 -5.72 -2.03
CA ASN A 246 -0.11 -4.52 -2.79
C ASN A 246 1.21 -3.85 -2.34
N VAL A 247 1.94 -4.45 -1.40
CA VAL A 247 3.18 -3.87 -0.83
C VAL A 247 4.31 -3.63 -1.85
N VAL A 248 4.28 -4.34 -2.98
CA VAL A 248 5.19 -4.13 -4.12
C VAL A 248 4.79 -2.88 -4.89
N SER A 249 3.52 -2.75 -5.25
CA SER A 249 2.96 -1.61 -5.97
C SER A 249 3.14 -0.30 -5.20
N VAL A 250 2.95 -0.32 -3.87
CA VAL A 250 3.22 0.85 -3.01
C VAL A 250 4.71 1.19 -2.97
N ALA A 251 5.60 0.20 -2.82
CA ALA A 251 7.05 0.44 -2.79
C ALA A 251 7.60 0.99 -4.12
N GLU A 252 7.00 0.61 -5.26
CA GLU A 252 7.30 1.20 -6.57
C GLU A 252 6.82 2.64 -6.66
N HIS A 253 5.62 2.92 -6.15
CA HIS A 253 5.06 4.27 -6.09
C HIS A 253 5.90 5.21 -5.21
N VAL A 254 6.41 4.74 -4.06
CA VAL A 254 7.35 5.52 -3.24
C VAL A 254 8.59 5.93 -4.02
N VAL A 255 9.27 4.98 -4.68
CA VAL A 255 10.50 5.28 -5.43
C VAL A 255 10.22 6.17 -6.64
N MET A 256 9.10 5.97 -7.33
CA MET A 256 8.62 6.86 -8.39
C MET A 256 8.43 8.29 -7.85
N THR A 257 7.72 8.47 -6.73
CA THR A 257 7.47 9.79 -6.14
C THR A 257 8.74 10.48 -5.64
N ILE A 258 9.70 9.72 -5.08
CA ILE A 258 11.05 10.24 -4.75
C ILE A 258 11.71 10.82 -6.00
N LEU A 259 11.75 10.06 -7.10
CA LEU A 259 12.38 10.48 -8.35
C LEU A 259 11.66 11.67 -9.01
N VAL A 260 10.32 11.66 -9.03
CA VAL A 260 9.50 12.76 -9.57
C VAL A 260 9.77 14.08 -8.83
N LEU A 261 9.91 14.03 -7.51
CA LEU A 261 10.18 15.22 -6.69
C LEU A 261 11.63 15.70 -6.85
N ILE A 262 12.62 14.81 -6.67
CA ILE A 262 14.03 15.21 -6.65
C ILE A 262 14.55 15.64 -8.04
N ARG A 263 13.97 15.08 -9.11
CA ARG A 263 14.25 15.49 -10.50
C ARG A 263 13.36 16.63 -11.00
N ASN A 264 12.55 17.25 -10.14
CA ASN A 264 11.66 18.36 -10.48
C ASN A 264 10.73 18.08 -11.70
N PHE A 265 10.26 16.83 -11.84
CA PHE A 265 9.61 16.34 -13.06
C PHE A 265 8.28 17.06 -13.37
N VAL A 266 7.45 17.31 -12.35
CA VAL A 266 6.10 17.87 -12.54
C VAL A 266 6.13 19.23 -13.26
N PRO A 267 6.81 20.29 -12.76
CA PRO A 267 6.86 21.56 -13.46
C PRO A 267 7.61 21.51 -14.81
N ALA A 268 8.50 20.54 -15.02
CA ALA A 268 9.12 20.30 -16.32
C ALA A 268 8.13 19.71 -17.35
N HIS A 269 7.27 18.78 -16.93
CA HIS A 269 6.19 18.29 -17.75
C HIS A 269 5.15 19.38 -18.04
N GLU A 270 4.71 20.12 -17.02
CA GLU A 270 3.80 21.28 -17.15
C GLU A 270 4.37 22.34 -18.11
N GLN A 271 5.70 22.54 -18.16
CA GLN A 271 6.36 23.46 -19.10
C GLN A 271 6.20 23.00 -20.55
N ILE A 272 6.54 21.74 -20.84
CA ILE A 272 6.48 21.16 -22.19
C ILE A 272 5.03 21.09 -22.70
N GLU A 273 4.05 20.80 -21.85
CA GLU A 273 2.64 20.75 -22.25
C GLU A 273 2.10 22.12 -22.70
N ARG A 274 2.60 23.23 -22.10
CA ARG A 274 2.28 24.59 -22.56
C ARG A 274 3.00 25.01 -23.83
N GLY A 275 3.96 24.22 -24.32
CA GLY A 275 4.83 24.56 -25.45
C GLY A 275 6.00 25.48 -25.10
N ASP A 276 6.28 25.68 -23.81
CA ASP A 276 7.44 26.45 -23.33
C ASP A 276 8.74 25.61 -23.45
N TRP A 277 9.90 26.28 -23.55
CA TRP A 277 11.22 25.63 -23.44
C TRP A 277 12.21 26.51 -22.68
N ASP A 278 12.36 26.25 -21.38
CA ASP A 278 13.34 26.89 -20.50
C ASP A 278 13.95 25.85 -19.54
N VAL A 279 15.09 25.30 -19.95
CA VAL A 279 15.87 24.32 -19.19
C VAL A 279 16.32 24.90 -17.84
N ALA A 280 16.71 26.18 -17.78
CA ALA A 280 17.21 26.80 -16.56
C ALA A 280 16.11 26.99 -15.51
N ALA A 281 14.87 27.26 -15.95
CA ALA A 281 13.73 27.39 -15.06
C ALA A 281 13.44 26.12 -14.24
N VAL A 282 13.74 24.93 -14.79
CA VAL A 282 13.46 23.63 -14.16
C VAL A 282 14.71 22.97 -13.55
N ALA A 283 15.86 23.05 -14.22
CA ALA A 283 17.12 22.47 -13.75
C ALA A 283 17.62 23.10 -12.44
N LYS A 284 17.23 24.34 -12.12
CA LYS A 284 17.57 25.04 -10.86
C LYS A 284 17.08 24.33 -9.57
N GLN A 285 16.19 23.33 -9.70
CA GLN A 285 15.76 22.46 -8.61
C GLN A 285 15.90 20.97 -8.94
N GLU A 286 16.58 20.62 -10.03
CA GLU A 286 16.80 19.21 -10.40
C GLU A 286 18.07 18.70 -9.70
N TYR A 287 17.94 17.57 -8.99
CA TYR A 287 19.05 16.92 -8.33
C TYR A 287 19.04 15.40 -8.60
N ASP A 288 20.22 14.80 -8.63
CA ASP A 288 20.36 13.35 -8.66
C ASP A 288 20.06 12.73 -7.28
N LEU A 289 19.52 11.51 -7.27
CA LEU A 289 19.31 10.75 -6.03
C LEU A 289 20.61 10.11 -5.50
N GLU A 290 21.60 9.94 -6.37
CA GLU A 290 22.95 9.52 -6.03
C GLU A 290 23.54 10.42 -4.92
N GLY A 291 24.22 9.79 -3.96
CA GLY A 291 24.87 10.48 -2.85
C GLY A 291 23.91 11.16 -1.85
N LYS A 292 22.59 10.98 -1.95
CA LYS A 292 21.63 11.45 -0.94
C LYS A 292 21.42 10.43 0.17
N THR A 293 21.09 10.89 1.37
CA THR A 293 20.66 10.03 2.47
C THR A 293 19.14 9.89 2.45
N VAL A 294 18.64 8.65 2.39
CA VAL A 294 17.19 8.35 2.35
C VAL A 294 16.78 7.55 3.58
N GLY A 295 15.76 8.01 4.31
CA GLY A 295 15.25 7.36 5.51
C GLY A 295 13.80 6.89 5.39
N THR A 296 13.49 5.69 5.88
CA THR A 296 12.11 5.21 6.03
C THR A 296 11.64 5.19 7.48
N VAL A 297 10.44 5.72 7.71
CA VAL A 297 9.71 5.56 8.99
C VAL A 297 8.88 4.29 8.88
N ALA A 298 9.18 3.34 9.76
CA ALA A 298 8.90 1.91 9.68
C ALA A 298 9.65 1.16 8.55
N ILE A 299 10.07 -0.07 8.85
CA ILE A 299 10.81 -1.00 7.98
C ILE A 299 10.04 -2.31 7.73
N GLY A 300 8.71 -2.25 7.88
CA GLY A 300 7.81 -3.35 7.52
C GLY A 300 7.84 -3.71 6.03
N ARG A 301 6.83 -4.49 5.59
CA ARG A 301 6.80 -5.08 4.24
C ARG A 301 7.02 -4.09 3.08
N ILE A 302 6.58 -2.84 3.22
CA ILE A 302 6.77 -1.78 2.23
C ILE A 302 8.15 -1.14 2.39
N GLY A 303 8.50 -0.64 3.59
CA GLY A 303 9.80 -0.01 3.86
C GLY A 303 11.00 -0.87 3.44
N GLU A 304 11.01 -2.17 3.76
CA GLU A 304 12.06 -3.10 3.30
C GLU A 304 12.16 -3.15 1.76
N ARG A 305 11.01 -3.14 1.06
CA ARG A 305 10.95 -3.19 -0.42
C ARG A 305 11.34 -1.87 -1.07
N VAL A 306 11.15 -0.75 -0.39
CA VAL A 306 11.63 0.58 -0.79
C VAL A 306 13.16 0.60 -0.70
N LEU A 307 13.76 0.27 0.45
CA LEU A 307 15.23 0.28 0.58
C LEU A 307 15.91 -0.70 -0.39
N ARG A 308 15.33 -1.90 -0.59
CA ARG A 308 15.80 -2.85 -1.62
C ARG A 308 15.80 -2.30 -3.04
N ARG A 309 14.86 -1.41 -3.40
CA ARG A 309 14.81 -0.73 -4.71
C ARG A 309 15.80 0.43 -4.79
N LEU A 310 15.95 1.18 -3.70
CA LEU A 310 16.88 2.30 -3.60
C LEU A 310 18.35 1.88 -3.59
N LYS A 311 18.67 0.63 -3.23
CA LYS A 311 20.05 0.11 -3.17
C LYS A 311 20.87 0.37 -4.43
N ALA A 312 20.26 0.28 -5.62
CA ALA A 312 20.95 0.45 -6.91
C ALA A 312 21.00 1.90 -7.42
N PHE A 313 20.59 2.88 -6.60
CA PHE A 313 20.68 4.31 -6.91
C PHE A 313 21.90 4.99 -6.26
N ASP A 314 22.77 4.20 -5.59
CA ASP A 314 23.98 4.66 -4.91
C ASP A 314 23.74 5.90 -4.01
N CYS A 315 22.62 5.84 -3.28
CA CYS A 315 22.35 6.71 -2.14
C CYS A 315 23.51 6.62 -1.15
N LYS A 316 23.90 7.75 -0.55
CA LYS A 316 24.99 7.81 0.43
C LYS A 316 24.75 6.86 1.61
N GLU A 317 23.54 6.90 2.16
CA GLU A 317 23.09 6.01 3.23
C GLU A 317 21.59 5.72 3.09
N LEU A 318 21.20 4.47 3.38
CA LEU A 318 19.81 4.06 3.53
C LEU A 318 19.51 3.84 5.01
N LEU A 319 18.60 4.64 5.58
CA LEU A 319 18.29 4.66 7.00
C LEU A 319 16.88 4.12 7.28
N TYR A 320 16.65 3.59 8.47
CA TYR A 320 15.30 3.33 8.95
C TYR A 320 15.12 3.56 10.45
N TYR A 321 13.91 3.96 10.82
CA TYR A 321 13.43 3.99 12.21
C TYR A 321 12.24 3.04 12.32
N ASP A 322 12.35 2.03 13.19
CA ASP A 322 11.24 1.13 13.56
C ASP A 322 11.52 0.53 14.95
N TYR A 323 10.46 0.22 15.68
CA TYR A 323 10.51 -0.58 16.91
C TYR A 323 10.53 -2.09 16.64
N GLN A 324 10.29 -2.51 15.39
CA GLN A 324 10.50 -3.86 14.88
C GLN A 324 11.69 -3.83 13.89
N PRO A 325 12.93 -4.10 14.34
CA PRO A 325 14.11 -4.03 13.48
C PRO A 325 14.14 -5.13 12.42
N LEU A 326 14.94 -4.91 11.38
CA LEU A 326 15.39 -5.99 10.51
C LEU A 326 16.37 -6.91 11.25
N SER A 327 16.65 -8.09 10.69
CA SER A 327 17.79 -8.89 11.13
C SER A 327 19.08 -8.34 10.52
N ALA A 328 20.21 -8.54 11.20
CA ALA A 328 21.51 -8.04 10.76
C ALA A 328 21.90 -8.54 9.35
N GLU A 329 21.47 -9.74 8.97
CA GLU A 329 21.68 -10.28 7.62
C GLU A 329 20.95 -9.45 6.56
N LYS A 330 19.70 -9.01 6.85
CA LYS A 330 18.94 -8.14 5.95
C LYS A 330 19.51 -6.73 5.89
N GLU A 331 19.98 -6.19 7.02
CA GLU A 331 20.66 -4.89 7.05
C GLU A 331 21.91 -4.89 6.15
N ALA A 332 22.74 -5.93 6.29
CA ALA A 332 23.93 -6.13 5.45
C ALA A 332 23.59 -6.44 3.98
N GLU A 333 22.54 -7.22 3.72
CA GLU A 333 22.06 -7.53 2.35
C GLU A 333 21.58 -6.27 1.63
N ILE A 334 20.84 -5.39 2.32
CA ILE A 334 20.29 -4.16 1.75
C ILE A 334 21.34 -3.04 1.70
N GLY A 335 22.27 -3.02 2.66
CA GLY A 335 23.18 -1.88 2.89
C GLY A 335 22.49 -0.73 3.62
N CYS A 336 21.63 -1.05 4.60
CA CYS A 336 20.90 -0.06 5.39
C CYS A 336 21.24 -0.11 6.88
N ARG A 337 21.02 1.00 7.58
CA ARG A 337 21.34 1.18 9.01
C ARG A 337 20.10 1.62 9.80
N ARG A 338 19.85 0.98 10.95
CA ARG A 338 18.85 1.44 11.92
C ARG A 338 19.30 2.74 12.60
N VAL A 339 18.33 3.62 12.87
CA VAL A 339 18.46 4.75 13.78
C VAL A 339 17.44 4.55 14.90
N GLU A 340 17.87 4.66 16.15
CA GLU A 340 17.02 4.37 17.33
C GLU A 340 16.09 5.54 17.69
N ASP A 341 16.46 6.77 17.32
CA ASP A 341 15.63 7.96 17.48
C ASP A 341 15.09 8.47 16.13
N LEU A 342 13.86 8.99 16.16
CA LEU A 342 13.19 9.47 14.94
C LEU A 342 13.71 10.85 14.53
N GLU A 343 13.94 11.78 15.47
CA GLU A 343 14.44 13.11 15.13
C GLU A 343 15.86 13.05 14.57
N GLU A 344 16.70 12.17 15.14
CA GLU A 344 18.06 11.90 14.65
C GLU A 344 18.05 11.39 13.20
N LEU A 345 17.11 10.51 12.83
CA LEU A 345 16.94 10.06 11.45
C LEU A 345 16.55 11.22 10.53
N LEU A 346 15.58 12.04 10.94
CA LEU A 346 15.10 13.17 10.13
C LEU A 346 16.20 14.21 9.87
N ALA A 347 17.05 14.48 10.86
CA ALA A 347 18.19 15.39 10.73
C ALA A 347 19.27 14.87 9.76
N GLN A 348 19.39 13.55 9.61
CA GLN A 348 20.35 12.90 8.71
C GLN A 348 19.86 12.84 7.25
N CYS A 349 18.55 12.82 7.01
CA CYS A 349 17.97 12.54 5.69
C CYS A 349 17.80 13.77 4.79
N ASP A 350 18.05 13.58 3.50
CA ASP A 350 17.66 14.52 2.43
C ASP A 350 16.25 14.15 1.89
N VAL A 351 15.90 12.86 1.97
CA VAL A 351 14.61 12.30 1.57
C VAL A 351 14.08 11.43 2.70
N VAL A 352 12.82 11.65 3.11
CA VAL A 352 12.14 10.83 4.13
C VAL A 352 10.88 10.22 3.51
N THR A 353 10.65 8.93 3.75
CA THR A 353 9.44 8.22 3.34
C THR A 353 8.72 7.59 4.53
N ILE A 354 7.41 7.82 4.62
CA ILE A 354 6.53 7.28 5.67
C ILE A 354 5.93 5.96 5.18
N ASN A 355 6.21 4.87 5.88
CA ASN A 355 5.72 3.51 5.58
C ASN A 355 5.07 2.82 6.81
N ALA A 356 4.74 3.60 7.85
CA ALA A 356 4.13 3.13 9.10
C ALA A 356 2.59 3.08 9.04
N PRO A 357 1.91 2.16 9.76
CA PRO A 357 0.44 2.19 9.88
C PRO A 357 -0.08 3.43 10.61
N LEU A 358 -1.32 3.82 10.34
CA LEU A 358 -2.02 4.83 11.15
C LEU A 358 -2.61 4.21 12.42
N HIS A 359 -2.20 4.71 13.58
CA HIS A 359 -2.75 4.40 14.88
C HIS A 359 -2.54 5.58 15.84
N GLU A 360 -2.95 5.43 17.09
CA GLU A 360 -2.94 6.49 18.13
C GLU A 360 -1.62 7.26 18.25
N LYS A 361 -0.45 6.60 18.08
CA LYS A 361 0.88 7.22 18.21
C LYS A 361 1.46 7.76 16.89
N THR A 362 0.86 7.43 15.74
CA THR A 362 1.32 7.92 14.42
C THR A 362 0.39 8.97 13.81
N ARG A 363 -0.84 9.11 14.32
CA ARG A 363 -1.77 10.17 13.91
C ARG A 363 -1.19 11.55 14.23
N GLY A 364 -1.03 12.39 13.20
CA GLY A 364 -0.46 13.74 13.33
C GLY A 364 1.01 13.78 13.77
N LEU A 365 1.74 12.66 13.67
CA LEU A 365 3.16 12.55 14.05
C LEU A 365 4.03 13.54 13.27
N PHE A 366 3.82 13.66 11.96
CA PHE A 366 4.48 14.65 11.11
C PHE A 366 3.72 15.98 11.16
N ASN A 367 3.82 16.64 12.31
CA ASN A 367 3.43 18.04 12.53
C ASN A 367 4.61 18.98 12.25
N LYS A 368 4.39 20.30 12.38
CA LYS A 368 5.40 21.35 12.21
C LYS A 368 6.68 21.11 13.03
N ASP A 369 6.55 20.59 14.24
CA ASP A 369 7.67 20.47 15.19
C ASP A 369 8.59 19.32 14.74
N LEU A 370 8.01 18.19 14.31
CA LEU A 370 8.78 17.06 13.76
C LEU A 370 9.31 17.37 12.36
N ILE A 371 8.52 18.04 11.50
CA ILE A 371 8.97 18.50 10.17
C ILE A 371 10.15 19.48 10.31
N SER A 372 10.20 20.30 11.36
CA SER A 372 11.32 21.21 11.61
C SER A 372 12.67 20.49 11.83
N LYS A 373 12.65 19.21 12.23
CA LYS A 373 13.85 18.37 12.41
C LYS A 373 14.40 17.83 11.08
N MET A 374 13.61 17.82 10.02
CA MET A 374 14.09 17.52 8.67
C MET A 374 15.00 18.64 8.15
N LYS A 375 15.98 18.31 7.30
CA LYS A 375 16.85 19.31 6.66
C LYS A 375 16.02 20.32 5.86
N LYS A 376 16.43 21.59 5.85
CA LYS A 376 15.88 22.59 4.93
C LYS A 376 16.14 22.18 3.47
N GLY A 377 15.11 22.18 2.64
CA GLY A 377 15.16 21.71 1.26
C GLY A 377 15.06 20.20 1.10
N SER A 378 14.61 19.47 2.13
CA SER A 378 14.39 18.01 2.06
C SER A 378 13.07 17.64 1.36
N TYR A 379 12.92 16.36 1.04
CA TYR A 379 11.73 15.79 0.40
C TYR A 379 11.00 14.83 1.34
N LEU A 380 9.67 14.93 1.43
CA LEU A 380 8.84 14.06 2.26
C LEU A 380 7.82 13.28 1.41
N ILE A 381 7.85 11.95 1.49
CA ILE A 381 6.97 11.07 0.72
C ILE A 381 6.06 10.31 1.69
N ASN A 382 4.74 10.35 1.45
CA ASN A 382 3.75 9.62 2.24
C ASN A 382 2.83 8.80 1.34
N THR A 383 3.03 7.48 1.31
CA THR A 383 2.08 6.51 0.73
C THR A 383 1.52 5.59 1.82
N ALA A 384 1.60 6.02 3.08
CA ALA A 384 1.13 5.28 4.24
C ALA A 384 -0.33 5.65 4.56
N ARG A 385 -0.55 6.79 5.24
CA ARG A 385 -1.88 7.38 5.47
C ARG A 385 -1.81 8.90 5.60
N GLY A 386 -2.81 9.60 5.05
CA GLY A 386 -2.85 11.06 5.05
C GLY A 386 -2.87 11.67 6.46
N ALA A 387 -3.54 11.01 7.42
CA ALA A 387 -3.62 11.47 8.80
C ALA A 387 -2.36 11.24 9.66
N ILE A 388 -1.26 10.72 9.08
CA ILE A 388 0.05 10.68 9.76
C ILE A 388 0.73 12.05 9.72
N VAL A 389 0.46 12.85 8.68
CA VAL A 389 0.90 14.24 8.59
C VAL A 389 -0.19 15.21 9.07
N VAL A 390 0.21 16.38 9.55
CA VAL A 390 -0.69 17.55 9.64
C VAL A 390 -0.61 18.28 8.30
N LYS A 391 -1.73 18.29 7.55
CA LYS A 391 -1.77 18.76 6.16
C LYS A 391 -1.53 20.27 6.02
N GLU A 392 -1.88 21.04 7.05
CA GLU A 392 -1.59 22.47 7.15
C GLU A 392 -0.08 22.70 7.31
N ASP A 393 0.55 22.02 8.27
CA ASP A 393 1.99 22.11 8.55
C ASP A 393 2.85 21.69 7.34
N VAL A 394 2.44 20.65 6.60
CA VAL A 394 3.10 20.25 5.33
C VAL A 394 2.96 21.33 4.26
N ALA A 395 1.79 21.96 4.13
CA ALA A 395 1.57 23.03 3.16
C ALA A 395 2.41 24.28 3.49
N ASP A 396 2.54 24.64 4.76
CA ASP A 396 3.39 25.75 5.20
C ASP A 396 4.90 25.43 5.09
N ALA A 397 5.30 24.19 5.37
CA ALA A 397 6.68 23.73 5.17
C ALA A 397 7.09 23.74 3.68
N LEU A 398 6.18 23.37 2.77
CA LEU A 398 6.35 23.57 1.32
C LEU A 398 6.47 25.05 0.97
N LYS A 399 5.49 25.86 1.37
CA LYS A 399 5.38 27.29 1.03
C LYS A 399 6.58 28.12 1.50
N SER A 400 7.17 27.75 2.63
CA SER A 400 8.41 28.37 3.17
C SER A 400 9.70 27.85 2.53
N GLY A 401 9.64 26.75 1.76
CA GLY A 401 10.81 26.07 1.22
C GLY A 401 11.63 25.30 2.27
N HIS A 402 11.04 24.99 3.43
CA HIS A 402 11.64 24.05 4.37
C HIS A 402 11.59 22.62 3.81
N LEU A 403 10.46 22.23 3.22
CA LEU A 403 10.39 21.11 2.29
C LEU A 403 10.57 21.63 0.85
N ALA A 404 11.49 21.01 0.11
CA ALA A 404 11.61 21.23 -1.34
C ALA A 404 10.47 20.54 -2.11
N GLY A 405 9.94 19.44 -1.57
CA GLY A 405 8.77 18.77 -2.12
C GLY A 405 8.07 17.78 -1.21
N TYR A 406 6.78 17.58 -1.47
CA TYR A 406 5.91 16.58 -0.84
C TYR A 406 5.15 15.81 -1.92
N GLY A 407 4.94 14.51 -1.71
CA GLY A 407 4.21 13.67 -2.64
C GLY A 407 3.74 12.37 -2.04
N GLY A 408 2.79 11.73 -2.71
CA GLY A 408 2.08 10.60 -2.15
C GLY A 408 0.69 10.44 -2.74
N ASP A 409 0.01 9.38 -2.33
CA ASP A 409 -1.33 9.06 -2.83
C ASP A 409 -2.42 9.10 -1.74
N VAL A 410 -2.05 9.25 -0.47
CA VAL A 410 -2.97 9.10 0.68
C VAL A 410 -3.44 10.44 1.25
N TRP A 411 -4.71 10.48 1.68
CA TRP A 411 -5.40 11.71 2.10
C TRP A 411 -6.19 11.48 3.40
N PHE A 412 -6.66 12.56 4.04
CA PHE A 412 -7.66 12.45 5.11
C PHE A 412 -8.62 13.65 5.15
N PRO A 413 -9.95 13.44 5.06
CA PRO A 413 -10.63 12.16 4.80
C PRO A 413 -10.44 11.67 3.35
N GLN A 414 -11.02 10.52 3.02
CA GLN A 414 -11.13 10.00 1.64
C GLN A 414 -12.60 9.72 1.28
N PRO A 415 -13.14 10.27 0.17
CA PRO A 415 -12.47 11.14 -0.81
C PRO A 415 -11.95 12.46 -0.23
N ALA A 416 -10.82 12.96 -0.75
CA ALA A 416 -10.27 14.23 -0.30
C ALA A 416 -11.17 15.40 -0.77
N PRO A 417 -11.58 16.34 0.10
CA PRO A 417 -12.35 17.52 -0.29
C PRO A 417 -11.72 18.29 -1.46
N GLY A 418 -12.52 18.95 -2.28
CA GLY A 418 -12.05 19.66 -3.48
C GLY A 418 -11.06 20.81 -3.18
N ASP A 419 -11.20 21.40 -2.00
CA ASP A 419 -10.40 22.49 -1.43
C ASP A 419 -9.24 22.01 -0.54
N HIS A 420 -8.99 20.70 -0.45
CA HIS A 420 -7.93 20.14 0.41
C HIS A 420 -6.55 20.71 0.05
N SER A 421 -5.92 21.44 0.98
CA SER A 421 -4.68 22.23 0.81
C SER A 421 -3.58 21.56 -0.03
N LEU A 422 -3.26 20.29 0.27
CA LEU A 422 -2.21 19.53 -0.43
C LEU A 422 -2.49 19.22 -1.92
N ARG A 423 -3.70 19.50 -2.44
CA ARG A 423 -3.99 19.44 -3.88
C ARG A 423 -3.24 20.52 -4.68
N THR A 424 -2.96 21.66 -4.08
CA THR A 424 -2.44 22.86 -4.78
C THR A 424 -1.26 23.53 -4.10
N ALA A 425 -0.89 23.11 -2.87
CA ALA A 425 0.33 23.58 -2.22
C ALA A 425 1.57 23.32 -3.10
N LYS A 426 2.41 24.33 -3.31
CA LYS A 426 3.67 24.26 -4.07
C LYS A 426 4.81 24.85 -3.23
N ASN A 427 6.05 24.55 -3.60
CA ASN A 427 7.24 25.21 -3.05
C ASN A 427 7.38 26.67 -3.60
N PRO A 428 8.34 27.49 -3.13
CA PRO A 428 8.51 28.89 -3.56
C PRO A 428 8.77 29.11 -5.06
N PHE A 429 9.02 28.05 -5.82
CA PHE A 429 9.33 28.08 -7.25
C PHE A 429 8.20 27.49 -8.12
N GLY A 430 7.06 27.12 -7.53
CA GLY A 430 5.90 26.57 -8.24
C GLY A 430 5.92 25.05 -8.45
N GLY A 431 6.98 24.37 -7.99
CA GLY A 431 7.13 22.91 -8.04
C GLY A 431 6.85 22.22 -6.70
N GLY A 432 7.45 21.05 -6.48
CA GLY A 432 7.47 20.40 -5.17
C GLY A 432 6.16 19.71 -4.73
N ASN A 433 5.21 19.47 -5.64
CA ASN A 433 4.01 18.68 -5.36
C ASN A 433 3.92 17.50 -6.33
N ALA A 434 3.87 16.29 -5.78
CA ALA A 434 3.66 15.05 -6.51
C ALA A 434 2.53 14.21 -5.86
N MET A 435 1.41 14.89 -5.55
CA MET A 435 0.22 14.25 -5.01
C MET A 435 -0.65 13.62 -6.11
N VAL A 436 -1.19 12.44 -5.83
CA VAL A 436 -2.17 11.73 -6.68
C VAL A 436 -3.34 11.21 -5.83
N PRO A 437 -4.48 10.80 -6.40
CA PRO A 437 -5.52 10.07 -5.66
C PRO A 437 -4.99 8.74 -5.11
N HIS A 438 -5.61 8.16 -4.07
CA HIS A 438 -5.13 6.93 -3.41
C HIS A 438 -5.23 5.72 -4.35
N MET A 439 -4.13 5.45 -5.05
CA MET A 439 -4.09 4.55 -6.20
C MET A 439 -2.93 3.54 -6.18
N SER A 440 -1.87 3.78 -5.40
CA SER A 440 -0.67 2.93 -5.41
C SER A 440 -0.99 1.48 -5.02
N GLY A 441 -1.90 1.31 -4.07
CA GLY A 441 -2.40 0.02 -3.62
C GLY A 441 -3.46 -0.64 -4.52
N THR A 442 -3.95 0.05 -5.57
CA THR A 442 -5.04 -0.40 -6.47
C THR A 442 -4.61 -0.48 -7.94
N SER A 443 -3.31 -0.59 -8.23
CA SER A 443 -2.85 -0.97 -9.59
C SER A 443 -3.52 -2.28 -10.04
N LEU A 444 -3.77 -2.47 -11.33
CA LEU A 444 -4.49 -3.64 -11.85
C LEU A 444 -3.90 -4.98 -11.36
N ASP A 445 -2.57 -5.08 -11.26
CA ASP A 445 -1.88 -6.23 -10.68
C ASP A 445 -2.16 -6.44 -9.17
N ALA A 446 -2.27 -5.34 -8.42
CA ALA A 446 -2.66 -5.38 -7.01
C ALA A 446 -4.13 -5.77 -6.84
N GLN A 447 -5.03 -5.29 -7.71
CA GLN A 447 -6.46 -5.61 -7.64
C GLN A 447 -6.70 -7.10 -7.75
N LYS A 448 -6.03 -7.78 -8.69
CA LYS A 448 -6.09 -9.24 -8.77
C LYS A 448 -5.69 -9.90 -7.44
N ARG A 449 -4.56 -9.49 -6.86
CA ARG A 449 -4.02 -10.12 -5.64
C ARG A 449 -4.88 -9.86 -4.40
N TYR A 450 -5.43 -8.65 -4.23
CA TYR A 450 -6.33 -8.41 -3.10
C TYR A 450 -7.73 -9.02 -3.33
N ALA A 451 -8.25 -9.07 -4.55
CA ALA A 451 -9.53 -9.73 -4.82
C ALA A 451 -9.46 -11.25 -4.52
N ASP A 452 -8.42 -11.94 -5.02
CA ASP A 452 -8.18 -13.35 -4.74
C ASP A 452 -8.02 -13.60 -3.22
N GLY A 453 -7.34 -12.71 -2.50
CA GLY A 453 -7.14 -12.82 -1.06
C GLY A 453 -8.36 -12.47 -0.20
N THR A 454 -9.15 -11.46 -0.57
CA THR A 454 -10.44 -11.15 0.08
C THR A 454 -11.37 -12.34 -0.04
N LYS A 455 -11.44 -12.98 -1.22
CA LYS A 455 -12.19 -14.23 -1.40
C LYS A 455 -11.70 -15.34 -0.46
N ALA A 456 -10.39 -15.51 -0.30
CA ALA A 456 -9.82 -16.53 0.59
C ALA A 456 -10.16 -16.28 2.07
N ILE A 457 -10.08 -15.04 2.55
CA ILE A 457 -10.46 -14.66 3.93
C ILE A 457 -11.96 -14.96 4.17
N ILE A 458 -12.81 -14.66 3.20
CA ILE A 458 -14.25 -14.93 3.29
C ILE A 458 -14.55 -16.43 3.23
N ASP A 459 -13.82 -17.22 2.42
CA ASP A 459 -13.96 -18.69 2.39
C ASP A 459 -13.66 -19.31 3.77
N SER A 460 -12.56 -18.92 4.43
CA SER A 460 -12.21 -19.35 5.78
C SER A 460 -13.33 -19.10 6.81
N TYR A 461 -14.05 -17.99 6.67
CA TYR A 461 -15.19 -17.64 7.52
C TYR A 461 -16.44 -18.45 7.18
N LEU A 462 -16.87 -18.44 5.90
CA LEU A 462 -18.11 -19.08 5.44
C LEU A 462 -18.08 -20.60 5.62
N SER A 463 -16.91 -21.22 5.43
CA SER A 463 -16.73 -22.65 5.66
C SER A 463 -16.72 -23.04 7.14
N GLY A 464 -16.75 -22.07 8.06
CA GLY A 464 -16.65 -22.29 9.51
C GLY A 464 -15.30 -22.83 9.98
N ARG A 465 -14.24 -22.76 9.14
CA ARG A 465 -12.90 -23.24 9.50
C ARG A 465 -12.15 -22.22 10.36
N GLU A 466 -12.41 -20.93 10.15
CA GLU A 466 -11.67 -19.81 10.74
C GLU A 466 -10.13 -19.93 10.59
N ASP A 467 -9.69 -20.59 9.50
CA ASP A 467 -8.29 -20.89 9.20
C ASP A 467 -7.55 -19.70 8.55
N TYR A 468 -7.78 -18.50 9.09
CA TYR A 468 -7.13 -17.28 8.63
C TYR A 468 -5.61 -17.39 8.75
N LYS A 469 -4.91 -16.78 7.79
CA LYS A 469 -3.47 -16.58 7.93
C LYS A 469 -3.21 -15.60 9.08
N PRO A 470 -2.31 -15.92 10.03
CA PRO A 470 -2.04 -15.04 11.16
C PRO A 470 -1.59 -13.63 10.75
N GLU A 471 -0.92 -13.49 9.61
CA GLU A 471 -0.48 -12.20 9.09
C GLU A 471 -1.58 -11.34 8.45
N ASP A 472 -2.74 -11.90 8.12
CA ASP A 472 -3.90 -11.17 7.60
C ASP A 472 -4.76 -10.58 8.73
N LEU A 473 -4.57 -11.01 9.98
CA LEU A 473 -5.37 -10.59 11.14
C LEU A 473 -4.85 -9.29 11.78
N ILE A 474 -5.74 -8.31 11.96
CA ILE A 474 -5.46 -7.03 12.64
C ILE A 474 -6.02 -7.06 14.07
N VAL A 475 -7.31 -7.32 14.22
CA VAL A 475 -7.93 -7.70 15.50
C VAL A 475 -8.74 -8.98 15.34
N HIS A 476 -8.74 -9.82 16.36
CA HIS A 476 -9.44 -11.10 16.37
C HIS A 476 -9.74 -11.53 17.80
N LYS A 477 -10.95 -12.06 18.06
CA LYS A 477 -11.37 -12.57 19.38
C LYS A 477 -11.18 -11.55 20.53
N GLY A 478 -11.35 -10.26 20.24
CA GLY A 478 -11.34 -9.17 21.21
C GLY A 478 -9.96 -8.56 21.54
N ASP A 479 -8.90 -8.98 20.85
CA ASP A 479 -7.55 -8.42 21.01
C ASP A 479 -6.87 -8.12 19.66
N TYR A 480 -5.79 -7.32 19.70
CA TYR A 480 -4.92 -7.07 18.55
C TYR A 480 -4.10 -8.31 18.20
N ALA A 481 -4.31 -8.84 17.00
CA ALA A 481 -3.55 -9.97 16.45
C ALA A 481 -2.19 -9.53 15.86
N THR A 482 -2.01 -8.23 15.61
CA THR A 482 -0.82 -7.65 14.98
C THR A 482 0.03 -6.80 15.93
N LYS A 483 1.35 -6.85 15.73
CA LYS A 483 2.33 -5.97 16.41
C LYS A 483 2.52 -4.61 15.72
N ALA A 484 1.94 -4.41 14.54
CA ALA A 484 2.20 -3.23 13.70
C ALA A 484 1.37 -1.98 14.07
N TYR A 485 0.28 -2.15 14.82
CA TYR A 485 -0.60 -1.05 15.25
C TYR A 485 -0.18 -0.49 16.63
N GLY A 486 1.12 -0.18 16.72
CA GLY A 486 1.80 0.31 17.91
C GLY A 486 2.30 -0.77 18.86
N GLN A 487 3.30 -0.41 19.67
CA GLN A 487 3.72 -1.21 20.83
C GLN A 487 2.57 -1.26 21.84
N ARG A 488 2.03 -2.47 22.08
CA ARG A 488 0.93 -2.76 23.00
C ARG A 488 1.36 -3.84 23.98
N GLU A 489 0.97 -3.70 25.25
CA GLU A 489 1.07 -4.77 26.23
C GLU A 489 -0.05 -5.79 25.97
N LYS A 490 0.23 -7.09 26.17
CA LYS A 490 -0.79 -8.11 26.05
C LYS A 490 -1.73 -8.07 27.26
N ASN A 491 -3.03 -7.95 27.02
CA ASN A 491 -4.03 -8.22 28.03
C ASN A 491 -4.03 -9.72 28.37
N LEU A 492 -3.32 -10.10 29.44
CA LEU A 492 -3.33 -11.47 29.98
C LEU A 492 -4.68 -11.86 30.66
N ALA A 493 -5.69 -10.99 30.59
CA ALA A 493 -6.95 -11.08 31.31
C ALA A 493 -8.15 -11.36 30.37
N ALA A 494 -8.18 -12.54 29.77
CA ALA A 494 -9.39 -13.12 29.19
C ALA A 494 -9.47 -14.61 29.58
N PRO A 495 -10.21 -14.98 30.64
CA PRO A 495 -10.36 -16.37 31.01
C PRO A 495 -11.17 -17.11 29.94
N LEU A 496 -10.61 -18.22 29.43
CA LEU A 496 -11.33 -19.17 28.57
C LEU A 496 -12.59 -19.64 29.31
N GLY A 497 -13.75 -19.46 28.69
CA GLY A 497 -15.05 -19.67 29.34
C GLY A 497 -15.29 -21.11 29.79
N GLY A 498 -15.13 -21.35 31.10
CA GLY A 498 -15.62 -22.56 31.77
C GLY A 498 -17.06 -22.37 32.24
N ASN A 499 -17.99 -23.20 31.75
CA ASN A 499 -19.39 -23.19 32.19
C ASN A 499 -19.51 -23.41 33.71
N PRO A 500 -20.18 -22.53 34.47
CA PRO A 500 -20.61 -22.85 35.82
C PRO A 500 -21.82 -23.81 35.74
N ARG A 501 -21.68 -25.00 36.35
CA ARG A 501 -22.81 -25.91 36.55
C ARG A 501 -23.77 -25.33 37.60
N PRO A 502 -25.09 -25.51 37.47
CA PRO A 502 -26.02 -25.12 38.53
C PRO A 502 -25.88 -26.07 39.73
N VAL A 503 -25.73 -25.51 40.93
CA VAL A 503 -25.87 -26.23 42.21
C VAL A 503 -27.08 -25.66 42.93
N GLY A 504 -28.00 -26.53 43.35
CA GLY A 504 -29.29 -26.13 43.89
C GLY A 504 -29.32 -25.93 45.41
N SER A 505 -30.32 -25.15 45.84
CA SER A 505 -31.04 -25.22 47.12
C SER A 505 -30.27 -25.51 48.43
N GLY A 506 -30.16 -24.49 49.29
CA GLY A 506 -29.83 -24.59 50.72
C GLY A 506 -30.60 -23.54 51.53
N ARG A 507 -30.96 -23.84 52.78
CA ARG A 507 -31.93 -23.06 53.59
C ARG A 507 -31.30 -21.96 54.46
N GLN A 508 -32.18 -21.06 54.91
CA GLN A 508 -32.02 -19.99 55.91
C GLN A 508 -31.21 -20.37 57.17
N ALA A 509 -30.55 -19.36 57.75
CA ALA A 509 -30.42 -19.19 59.20
C ALA A 509 -30.45 -17.69 59.57
N LYS A 510 -30.99 -17.35 60.74
CA LYS A 510 -31.09 -15.97 61.26
C LYS A 510 -29.83 -15.58 62.05
N GLY A 511 -29.56 -14.28 62.17
CA GLY A 511 -28.62 -13.70 63.14
C GLY A 511 -28.84 -12.18 63.26
N GLU A 512 -29.23 -11.72 64.44
CA GLU A 512 -29.48 -10.30 64.76
C GLU A 512 -28.27 -9.65 65.47
N TRP A 513 -28.42 -8.33 65.75
CA TRP A 513 -27.74 -7.51 66.78
C TRP A 513 -26.50 -6.67 66.38
N GLY A 514 -26.55 -5.38 66.78
CA GLY A 514 -25.36 -4.62 67.18
C GLY A 514 -24.95 -3.39 66.35
N ARG A 515 -25.56 -2.23 66.62
CA ARG A 515 -24.83 -0.93 66.68
C ARG A 515 -24.19 -0.81 68.09
N PRO A 516 -23.14 0.02 68.35
CA PRO A 516 -22.99 1.39 67.83
C PRO A 516 -21.55 1.88 67.53
N GLU A 517 -21.46 3.13 67.02
CA GLU A 517 -20.39 4.16 67.20
C GLU A 517 -18.89 3.81 66.98
N ALA A 518 -17.96 4.75 66.75
CA ALA A 518 -17.95 6.06 66.10
C ALA A 518 -16.47 6.51 66.03
N ARG A 519 -16.03 7.15 64.92
CA ARG A 519 -14.89 8.10 64.88
C ARG A 519 -14.60 8.64 63.47
N GLY A 520 -14.35 9.95 63.37
CA GLY A 520 -13.43 10.51 62.37
C GLY A 520 -13.97 10.98 61.02
N VAL A 521 -14.83 12.01 61.00
CA VAL A 521 -15.06 12.86 59.81
C VAL A 521 -15.10 14.33 60.23
N LEU A 522 -14.65 15.23 59.34
CA LEU A 522 -14.78 16.71 59.25
C LEU A 522 -13.40 17.44 59.20
N PRO A 523 -13.30 18.66 58.63
CA PRO A 523 -13.78 19.09 57.30
C PRO A 523 -12.83 20.13 56.62
N SER A 524 -13.36 20.91 55.65
CA SER A 524 -12.86 22.21 55.11
C SER A 524 -11.63 22.17 54.18
N SER A 525 -11.43 22.94 53.09
CA SER A 525 -12.15 23.95 52.27
C SER A 525 -11.35 25.25 52.10
N SER A 526 -11.01 25.59 50.85
CA SER A 526 -10.61 26.93 50.34
C SER A 526 -10.51 26.77 48.81
N GLN A 527 -11.38 27.35 47.96
CA GLN A 527 -11.53 28.77 47.62
C GLN A 527 -10.21 29.54 47.51
N HIS A 528 -9.84 29.91 46.28
CA HIS A 528 -9.69 31.32 45.89
C HIS A 528 -9.94 31.50 44.40
N ALA A 529 -10.61 32.59 44.04
CA ALA A 529 -10.83 33.04 42.67
C ALA A 529 -9.85 34.17 42.34
N ILE A 530 -9.45 34.29 41.06
CA ILE A 530 -8.86 35.52 40.51
C ILE A 530 -9.56 35.84 39.19
N SER A 531 -9.88 37.12 39.01
CA SER A 531 -10.73 37.68 37.97
C SER A 531 -9.96 38.30 36.80
N LEU A 532 -10.65 38.44 35.66
CA LEU A 532 -10.25 39.23 34.49
C LEU A 532 -10.06 40.72 34.84
N PRO A 533 -9.24 41.44 34.05
CA PRO A 533 -9.50 42.83 33.70
C PRO A 533 -9.83 43.02 32.20
N LYS A 534 -10.47 44.15 31.89
CA LYS A 534 -10.95 44.56 30.56
C LYS A 534 -9.91 45.38 29.76
N GLN A 535 -10.25 45.60 28.49
CA GLN A 535 -9.61 46.54 27.54
C GLN A 535 -9.27 47.92 28.12
N GLN A 536 -8.25 48.54 27.53
CA GLN A 536 -8.25 49.97 27.23
C GLN A 536 -7.50 50.22 25.91
N ASP A 537 -8.06 51.09 25.07
CA ASP A 537 -7.45 51.54 23.81
C ASP A 537 -6.31 52.55 24.07
N THR A 538 -5.37 52.66 23.14
CA THR A 538 -4.65 53.92 22.88
C THR A 538 -4.07 53.92 21.48
N GLU A 539 -4.45 54.90 20.67
CA GLU A 539 -3.75 55.27 19.44
C GLU A 539 -2.39 55.91 19.78
N LEU A 540 -1.38 55.84 18.88
CA LEU A 540 -0.74 57.02 18.27
C LEU A 540 0.54 56.69 17.46
N ASN A 541 0.61 57.35 16.30
CA ASN A 541 1.81 57.84 15.59
C ASN A 541 2.92 56.90 15.09
N SER A 542 2.84 56.63 13.78
CA SER A 542 3.80 57.08 12.76
C SER A 542 5.24 57.49 13.18
N ALA A 543 6.24 56.81 12.60
CA ALA A 543 7.53 57.41 12.28
C ALA A 543 8.08 56.80 10.97
N SER A 544 8.23 57.63 9.94
CA SER A 544 8.90 57.24 8.69
C SER A 544 10.41 57.29 8.87
N PHE A 545 11.15 56.31 8.35
CA PHE A 545 12.59 56.46 8.08
C PHE A 545 12.88 56.29 6.59
N VAL A 546 13.09 57.43 5.94
CA VAL A 546 13.74 57.51 4.63
C VAL A 546 15.25 57.42 4.86
N LEU A 547 15.96 56.57 4.13
CA LEU A 547 17.40 56.72 3.95
C LEU A 547 17.79 56.48 2.47
N LEU A 548 18.79 57.24 2.03
CA LEU A 548 19.08 57.46 0.61
C LEU A 548 19.87 56.31 -0.04
N LEU A 549 19.60 56.11 -1.33
CA LEU A 549 20.48 55.40 -2.27
C LEU A 549 21.82 56.12 -2.45
N PRO A 550 22.83 55.40 -2.93
CA PRO A 550 23.59 55.88 -4.09
C PRO A 550 23.44 54.95 -5.31
N ARG A 551 23.32 55.57 -6.48
CA ARG A 551 23.17 54.91 -7.79
C ARG A 551 24.50 54.29 -8.26
N SER A 552 24.43 53.16 -8.95
CA SER A 552 25.42 52.75 -9.95
C SER A 552 24.74 52.41 -11.28
N HIS A 553 25.46 52.55 -12.39
CA HIS A 553 24.89 52.70 -13.73
C HIS A 553 24.67 51.38 -14.48
N ALA A 554 23.56 51.27 -15.20
CA ALA A 554 23.44 50.41 -16.37
C ALA A 554 22.57 51.09 -17.44
N ARG A 555 23.18 51.45 -18.59
CA ARG A 555 22.45 51.92 -19.79
C ARG A 555 21.90 50.71 -20.54
N ALA A 556 20.58 50.63 -20.71
CA ALA A 556 19.95 49.75 -21.68
C ALA A 556 19.57 50.55 -22.94
N ILE A 557 19.98 50.06 -24.12
CA ILE A 557 19.63 50.63 -25.42
C ILE A 557 18.38 49.90 -25.94
N LEU A 558 17.33 50.66 -26.26
CA LEU A 558 16.10 50.16 -26.86
C LEU A 558 15.85 50.85 -28.22
N PRO A 559 15.73 50.12 -29.34
CA PRO A 559 15.16 50.66 -30.56
C PRO A 559 13.62 50.59 -30.48
N LYS A 560 12.94 51.75 -30.58
CA LYS A 560 11.49 51.81 -30.76
C LYS A 560 11.13 51.77 -32.25
N THR A 561 10.32 50.79 -32.65
CA THR A 561 9.29 50.82 -33.72
C THR A 561 8.68 49.41 -33.74
N THR A 562 7.37 49.18 -33.62
CA THR A 562 6.34 49.58 -34.60
C THR A 562 4.91 49.52 -34.01
N ARG A 563 4.09 50.47 -34.46
CA ARG A 563 2.61 50.63 -34.43
C ARG A 563 1.69 49.62 -33.69
N LEU A 564 0.85 50.25 -32.87
CA LEU A 564 -0.53 49.88 -32.49
C LEU A 564 -1.33 49.03 -33.50
N ARG A 565 -2.07 48.05 -32.97
CA ARG A 565 -3.45 47.73 -33.39
C ARG A 565 -4.34 47.65 -32.16
N HIS A 566 -5.49 48.34 -32.20
CA HIS A 566 -6.56 48.18 -31.22
C HIS A 566 -7.24 46.82 -31.41
N VAL A 567 -7.48 46.10 -30.31
CA VAL A 567 -8.64 45.20 -30.18
C VAL A 567 -9.22 45.43 -28.79
N SER A 568 -10.49 45.84 -28.75
CA SER A 568 -11.24 46.05 -27.51
C SER A 568 -11.64 44.72 -26.91
N VAL A 569 -11.38 44.49 -25.61
CA VAL A 569 -11.94 43.36 -24.88
C VAL A 569 -13.20 43.83 -24.15
N ILE A 570 -14.34 43.24 -24.52
CA ILE A 570 -15.63 43.47 -23.88
C ILE A 570 -15.66 42.68 -22.57
N VAL A 571 -15.92 43.36 -21.45
CA VAL A 571 -16.18 42.71 -20.17
C VAL A 571 -17.65 42.30 -20.12
N SER A 572 -17.92 40.99 -20.18
CA SER A 572 -19.24 40.45 -19.85
C SER A 572 -19.22 39.88 -18.44
N ARG A 573 -19.91 40.56 -17.51
CA ARG A 573 -20.44 39.92 -16.29
C ARG A 573 -21.81 39.38 -16.63
N HIS A 574 -22.09 38.12 -16.31
CA HIS A 574 -23.46 37.61 -16.21
C HIS A 574 -23.65 36.85 -14.90
N SER A 575 -24.81 37.06 -14.31
CA SER A 575 -25.27 36.47 -13.04
C SER A 575 -26.69 35.97 -13.24
N HIS A 576 -26.97 34.77 -12.74
CA HIS A 576 -28.29 34.13 -12.66
C HIS A 576 -29.00 33.83 -13.99
N THR A 577 -28.88 32.59 -14.46
CA THR A 577 -29.91 31.58 -14.17
C THR A 577 -29.27 30.19 -14.12
#